data_AF-A0A1R3UQU7-F1
#
_entry.id   AF-A0A1R3UQU7-F1
#
_cell.length_a   1.000
_cell.length_b   1.000
_cell.length_c   1.000
_cell.angle_alpha   90.00
_cell.angle_beta   90.00
_cell.angle_gamma   90.00
#
_symmetry.space_group_name_H-M   'P 1'
#
loop_
_entity.id
_entity.type
_entity.pdbx_description
1 polymer ?
#
loop_
_entity_poly.entity_id
_entity_poly.type
_entity_poly.pdbx_seq_one_letter_code
_entity_poly.pdbx_strand_id
1 'polypeptide(L)'
;MEDSVETSATSEETTGSDPTEEADEGAGGAPGTSDQVGPPDAGDTLDFGEPAAFPYPVGAYEEEFQDGVEEDVVYTVDDVAGDGAGNADFTLSVEVPELGRVFGLGNMSVECFFDEAGTPATSDDPVVEAEAGTHTMDMRCEAPQSAQNLTVVMTNAEDEATWTGPLE
;
A
#
# COMPACT_ATOMS: atom_id res chain seq x y z
N MET A 1 -57.95 14.86 -54.11
CA MET A 1 -58.61 16.15 -54.40
C MET A 1 -58.02 17.13 -53.42
N GLU A 2 -57.27 18.05 -53.99
CA GLU A 2 -56.60 19.18 -53.35
C GLU A 2 -57.62 20.03 -52.56
N ASP A 3 -57.21 20.58 -51.42
CA ASP A 3 -57.41 22.01 -51.15
C ASP A 3 -56.50 22.47 -50.00
N SER A 4 -55.70 23.49 -50.31
CA SER A 4 -54.84 24.25 -49.40
C SER A 4 -55.60 25.48 -48.94
N VAL A 5 -55.43 25.90 -47.68
CA VAL A 5 -55.58 27.33 -47.32
C VAL A 5 -54.66 27.75 -46.18
N GLU A 6 -53.75 28.67 -46.52
CA GLU A 6 -53.07 29.69 -45.70
C GLU A 6 -54.01 30.37 -44.68
N THR A 7 -53.58 30.93 -43.54
CA THR A 7 -52.78 32.18 -43.47
C THR A 7 -52.29 32.53 -42.04
N SER A 8 -51.03 32.96 -41.97
CA SER A 8 -50.43 34.15 -41.31
C SER A 8 -50.44 34.44 -39.79
N ALA A 9 -49.18 34.59 -39.31
CA ALA A 9 -48.58 35.69 -38.54
C ALA A 9 -48.60 35.69 -36.99
N THR A 10 -47.44 35.44 -36.39
CA THR A 10 -46.80 36.42 -35.50
C THR A 10 -45.31 36.12 -35.36
N SER A 11 -44.53 37.18 -35.56
CA SER A 11 -43.09 37.26 -35.41
C SER A 11 -42.70 37.17 -33.94
N GLU A 12 -41.71 36.36 -33.62
CA GLU A 12 -40.85 36.61 -32.46
C GLU A 12 -39.40 36.57 -32.93
N GLU A 13 -38.88 37.78 -33.13
CA GLU A 13 -37.47 38.08 -33.16
C GLU A 13 -36.92 37.74 -31.77
N THR A 14 -36.07 36.72 -31.68
CA THR A 14 -35.09 36.62 -30.61
C THR A 14 -33.74 36.52 -31.28
N THR A 15 -32.98 37.59 -31.11
CA THR A 15 -31.57 37.74 -31.42
C THR A 15 -30.79 36.66 -30.68
N GLY A 16 -30.58 35.52 -31.34
CA GLY A 16 -29.61 34.53 -30.93
C GLY A 16 -28.22 35.12 -31.10
N SER A 17 -27.60 35.49 -29.98
CA SER A 17 -26.23 35.98 -29.91
C SER A 17 -25.24 34.97 -30.50
N ASP A 18 -24.26 35.53 -31.19
CA ASP A 18 -23.02 34.93 -31.69
C ASP A 18 -22.44 33.85 -30.76
N PRO A 19 -21.97 32.70 -31.27
CA PRO A 19 -21.17 31.77 -30.47
C PRO A 19 -19.78 32.39 -30.28
N THR A 20 -19.55 33.01 -29.13
CA THR A 20 -18.17 33.28 -28.69
C THR A 20 -17.55 31.93 -28.31
N GLU A 21 -16.70 31.42 -29.21
CA GLU A 21 -15.64 30.47 -28.85
C GLU A 21 -14.77 31.11 -27.77
N GLU A 22 -14.87 30.61 -26.54
CA GLU A 22 -13.78 30.64 -25.57
C GLU A 22 -13.61 29.18 -25.15
N ALA A 23 -12.61 28.53 -25.72
CA ALA A 23 -12.12 27.27 -25.22
C ALA A 23 -11.63 27.53 -23.79
N ASP A 24 -12.41 27.06 -22.82
CA ASP A 24 -12.02 26.93 -21.43
C ASP A 24 -10.89 25.89 -21.37
N GLU A 25 -9.66 26.34 -21.63
CA GLU A 25 -8.47 25.69 -21.11
C GLU A 25 -8.42 25.98 -19.62
N GLY A 26 -9.36 25.36 -18.90
CA GLY A 26 -9.24 25.11 -17.48
C GLY A 26 -7.96 24.30 -17.29
N ALA A 27 -6.84 24.99 -17.12
CA ALA A 27 -5.65 24.47 -16.47
C ALA A 27 -6.03 24.20 -15.01
N GLY A 28 -6.78 23.11 -14.84
CA GLY A 28 -7.05 22.47 -13.58
C GLY A 28 -5.72 22.24 -12.89
N GLY A 29 -5.73 22.52 -11.59
CA GLY A 29 -4.59 22.33 -10.71
C GLY A 29 -3.98 20.93 -10.87
N ALA A 30 -2.67 20.92 -10.63
CA ALA A 30 -1.79 19.74 -10.56
C ALA A 30 -2.40 18.61 -9.69
N PRO A 31 -1.97 17.35 -9.86
CA PRO A 31 -0.65 16.97 -9.33
C PRO A 31 0.10 15.95 -10.20
N GLY A 32 1.33 16.27 -10.55
CA GLY A 32 2.33 15.28 -10.94
C GLY A 32 3.45 15.34 -9.91
N THR A 33 3.11 15.18 -8.64
CA THR A 33 4.12 14.77 -7.67
C THR A 33 4.55 13.40 -8.14
N SER A 34 5.85 13.22 -8.37
CA SER A 34 6.42 11.89 -8.33
C SER A 34 5.83 11.18 -7.11
N ASP A 35 5.41 9.93 -7.29
CA ASP A 35 5.12 8.99 -6.22
C ASP A 35 6.44 8.77 -5.46
N GLN A 36 6.88 9.81 -4.76
CA GLN A 36 7.82 9.72 -3.67
C GLN A 36 6.92 9.32 -2.53
N VAL A 37 6.92 8.02 -2.23
CA VAL A 37 6.46 7.53 -0.94
C VAL A 37 7.24 8.35 0.08
N GLY A 38 6.57 9.36 0.63
CA GLY A 38 7.12 10.16 1.71
C GLY A 38 7.36 9.25 2.91
N PRO A 39 8.15 9.69 3.89
CA PRO A 39 8.30 8.92 5.12
C PRO A 39 6.90 8.59 5.67
N PRO A 40 6.69 7.37 6.20
CA PRO A 40 5.39 7.00 6.75
C PRO A 40 4.94 8.04 7.77
N ASP A 41 3.65 8.40 7.76
CA ASP A 41 3.05 9.16 8.85
C ASP A 41 3.34 8.41 10.15
N ALA A 42 3.69 9.14 11.22
CA ALA A 42 4.08 8.58 12.51
C ALA A 42 2.90 7.92 13.24
N GLY A 43 2.35 6.84 12.68
CA GLY A 43 1.49 5.90 13.36
C GLY A 43 2.23 5.18 14.50
N ASP A 44 1.63 4.10 15.01
CA ASP A 44 2.26 3.22 16.01
C ASP A 44 3.52 2.57 15.43
N THR A 45 4.64 3.29 15.51
CA THR A 45 5.96 2.82 15.10
C THR A 45 6.52 1.92 16.19
N LEU A 46 6.91 0.71 15.81
CA LEU A 46 7.41 -0.34 16.69
C LEU A 46 8.94 -0.31 16.74
N ASP A 47 9.51 -0.77 17.84
CA ASP A 47 10.96 -1.07 17.91
C ASP A 47 11.25 -2.41 17.19
N PHE A 48 12.46 -2.60 16.63
CA PHE A 48 12.85 -3.92 16.11
C PHE A 48 12.73 -5.01 17.19
N GLY A 49 12.18 -6.17 16.82
CA GLY A 49 11.80 -7.27 17.72
C GLY A 49 10.44 -7.11 18.41
N GLU A 50 9.74 -5.98 18.25
CA GLU A 50 8.38 -5.81 18.76
C GLU A 50 7.34 -6.35 17.75
N PRO A 51 6.36 -7.16 18.19
CA PRO A 51 5.40 -7.80 17.28
C PRO A 51 4.30 -6.84 16.82
N ALA A 52 3.96 -6.91 15.53
CA ALA A 52 2.74 -6.33 14.95
C ALA A 52 1.70 -7.43 14.73
N ALA A 53 0.56 -7.34 15.43
CA ALA A 53 -0.50 -8.34 15.37
C ALA A 53 -1.72 -7.81 14.60
N PHE A 54 -2.20 -8.60 13.64
CA PHE A 54 -3.36 -8.26 12.80
C PHE A 54 -4.40 -9.39 12.87
N PRO A 55 -5.67 -9.07 13.16
CA PRO A 55 -6.71 -10.07 13.31
C PRO A 55 -7.18 -10.61 11.95
N TYR A 56 -7.32 -11.93 11.85
CA TYR A 56 -7.85 -12.61 10.67
C TYR A 56 -8.99 -13.56 11.02
N PRO A 57 -10.06 -13.65 10.21
CA PRO A 57 -11.16 -14.57 10.45
C PRO A 57 -10.69 -16.02 10.34
N VAL A 58 -11.26 -16.92 11.14
CA VAL A 58 -10.96 -18.37 11.07
C VAL A 58 -11.96 -19.10 10.16
N GLY A 59 -11.45 -19.93 9.24
CA GLY A 59 -12.22 -20.74 8.28
C GLY A 59 -11.51 -20.88 6.93
N ALA A 60 -11.83 -21.92 6.14
CA ALA A 60 -11.21 -22.06 4.81
C ALA A 60 -11.89 -21.16 3.77
N TYR A 61 -13.20 -20.97 3.92
CA TYR A 61 -14.05 -20.18 3.03
C TYR A 61 -14.87 -19.14 3.80
N GLU A 62 -15.32 -18.09 3.12
CA GLU A 62 -16.08 -16.99 3.73
C GLU A 62 -17.37 -17.48 4.39
N GLU A 63 -18.03 -18.50 3.84
CA GLU A 63 -19.22 -19.11 4.45
C GLU A 63 -18.95 -19.86 5.77
N GLU A 64 -17.68 -20.15 6.08
CA GLU A 64 -17.24 -20.80 7.31
C GLU A 64 -16.77 -19.80 8.37
N PHE A 65 -16.57 -18.52 8.01
CA PHE A 65 -16.14 -17.50 8.94
C PHE A 65 -17.20 -17.32 10.04
N GLN A 66 -16.76 -17.51 11.28
CA GLN A 66 -17.62 -17.30 12.44
C GLN A 66 -17.51 -15.84 12.88
N ASP A 67 -18.66 -15.17 13.00
CA ASP A 67 -18.71 -13.78 13.49
C ASP A 67 -17.98 -13.63 14.83
N GLY A 68 -16.97 -12.76 14.85
CA GLY A 68 -16.18 -12.44 16.03
C GLY A 68 -15.18 -13.53 16.45
N VAL A 69 -14.87 -14.48 15.57
CA VAL A 69 -13.79 -15.45 15.77
C VAL A 69 -12.64 -15.10 14.83
N GLU A 70 -11.65 -14.41 15.39
CA GLU A 70 -10.45 -13.95 14.72
C GLU A 70 -9.23 -14.43 15.51
N GLU A 71 -8.16 -14.76 14.79
CA GLU A 71 -6.86 -15.08 15.36
C GLU A 71 -5.81 -14.16 14.73
N ASP A 72 -4.81 -13.77 15.51
CA ASP A 72 -3.83 -12.79 15.06
C ASP A 72 -2.72 -13.44 14.24
N VAL A 73 -2.47 -12.90 13.05
CA VAL A 73 -1.21 -13.09 12.32
C VAL A 73 -0.22 -12.07 12.85
N VAL A 74 0.97 -12.52 13.24
CA VAL A 74 1.98 -11.67 13.87
C VAL A 74 3.18 -11.52 12.97
N TYR A 75 3.61 -10.29 12.73
CA TYR A 75 4.84 -9.97 12.01
C TYR A 75 5.88 -9.39 12.96
N THR A 76 7.15 -9.72 12.76
CA THR A 76 8.27 -9.19 13.54
C THR A 76 9.48 -8.96 12.63
N VAL A 77 10.20 -7.85 12.84
CA VAL A 77 11.48 -7.57 12.18
C VAL A 77 12.60 -7.76 13.20
N ASP A 78 13.49 -8.71 12.94
CA ASP A 78 14.60 -9.13 13.80
C ASP A 78 15.94 -9.07 13.05
N ASP A 79 17.03 -9.31 13.79
CA ASP A 79 18.40 -9.50 13.26
C ASP A 79 18.86 -8.39 12.29
N VAL A 80 18.48 -7.15 12.60
CA VAL A 80 18.78 -5.97 11.77
C VAL A 80 20.26 -5.60 11.86
N ALA A 81 20.97 -5.64 10.73
CA ALA A 81 22.39 -5.33 10.67
C ALA A 81 22.77 -4.56 9.39
N GLY A 82 23.74 -3.66 9.51
CA GLY A 82 24.37 -3.01 8.36
C GLY A 82 25.63 -3.75 7.92
N ASP A 83 25.79 -4.04 6.64
CA ASP A 83 26.99 -4.71 6.13
C ASP A 83 28.21 -3.77 5.98
N GLY A 84 28.00 -2.45 6.13
CA GLY A 84 29.00 -1.40 5.93
C GLY A 84 29.50 -1.24 4.48
N ALA A 85 29.02 -2.07 3.56
CA ALA A 85 29.31 -2.06 2.13
C ALA A 85 28.17 -1.45 1.30
N GLY A 86 27.07 -1.06 1.94
CA GLY A 86 25.95 -0.36 1.33
C GLY A 86 24.65 -1.18 1.32
N ASN A 87 24.51 -2.16 2.21
CA ASN A 87 23.28 -2.90 2.40
C ASN A 87 22.90 -2.96 3.88
N ALA A 88 21.61 -3.09 4.13
CA ALA A 88 21.08 -3.53 5.40
C ALA A 88 20.39 -4.88 5.19
N ASP A 89 20.68 -5.82 6.09
CA ASP A 89 20.06 -7.14 6.13
C ASP A 89 19.20 -7.23 7.40
N PHE A 90 18.08 -7.93 7.31
CA PHE A 90 17.19 -8.20 8.46
C PHE A 90 16.36 -9.46 8.19
N THR A 91 15.77 -10.03 9.24
CA THR A 91 14.85 -11.16 9.13
C THR A 91 13.43 -10.68 9.40
N LEU A 92 12.53 -10.91 8.44
CA LEU A 92 11.09 -10.74 8.63
C LEU A 92 10.48 -12.08 9.01
N SER A 93 9.93 -12.16 10.21
CA SER A 93 9.21 -13.32 10.72
C SER A 93 7.70 -13.10 10.63
N VAL A 94 6.96 -14.13 10.23
CA VAL A 94 5.51 -14.17 10.27
C VAL A 94 5.04 -15.43 11.01
N GLU A 95 4.22 -15.23 12.05
CA GLU A 95 3.56 -16.30 12.79
C GLU A 95 2.10 -16.38 12.35
N VAL A 96 1.73 -17.50 11.73
CA VAL A 96 0.38 -17.75 11.22
C VAL A 96 -0.34 -18.73 12.16
N PRO A 97 -1.48 -18.36 12.75
CA PRO A 97 -2.26 -19.26 13.60
C PRO A 97 -3.02 -20.30 12.76
N GLU A 98 -3.77 -21.19 13.42
CA GLU A 98 -4.60 -22.19 12.73
C GLU A 98 -5.85 -21.55 12.09
N LEU A 99 -5.66 -20.83 10.98
CA LEU A 99 -6.74 -20.13 10.26
C LEU A 99 -7.68 -21.07 9.48
N GLY A 100 -7.34 -22.36 9.37
CA GLY A 100 -8.07 -23.34 8.54
C GLY A 100 -7.83 -23.18 7.03
N ARG A 101 -6.90 -22.31 6.63
CA ARG A 101 -6.46 -22.07 5.25
C ARG A 101 -4.98 -21.71 5.20
N VAL A 102 -4.44 -21.71 3.98
CA VAL A 102 -3.13 -21.11 3.68
C VAL A 102 -3.27 -19.58 3.71
N PHE A 103 -2.33 -18.92 4.38
CA PHE A 103 -2.24 -17.47 4.45
C PHE A 103 -1.46 -16.91 3.25
N GLY A 104 -2.03 -15.91 2.57
CA GLY A 104 -1.43 -15.31 1.38
C GLY A 104 -0.44 -14.22 1.73
N LEU A 105 0.79 -14.35 1.26
CA LEU A 105 1.88 -13.37 1.39
C LEU A 105 2.36 -12.86 0.02
N GLY A 106 1.78 -13.34 -1.08
CA GLY A 106 2.21 -13.01 -2.44
C GLY A 106 2.03 -11.54 -2.84
N ASN A 107 1.28 -10.75 -2.07
CA ASN A 107 1.14 -9.30 -2.26
C ASN A 107 1.86 -8.48 -1.17
N MET A 108 2.69 -9.13 -0.34
CA MET A 108 3.46 -8.46 0.68
C MET A 108 4.55 -7.60 0.03
N SER A 109 4.62 -6.34 0.45
CA SER A 109 5.67 -5.39 0.10
C SER A 109 6.41 -5.00 1.38
N VAL A 110 7.73 -4.85 1.27
CA VAL A 110 8.56 -4.39 2.38
C VAL A 110 9.49 -3.30 1.85
N GLU A 111 9.45 -2.12 2.49
CA GLU A 111 10.24 -0.96 2.11
C GLU A 111 11.14 -0.52 3.27
N CYS A 112 12.42 -0.28 2.97
CA CYS A 112 13.41 0.26 3.87
C CYS A 112 13.55 1.76 3.65
N PHE A 113 13.42 2.54 4.71
CA PHE A 113 13.68 3.97 4.72
C PHE A 113 14.95 4.27 5.51
N PHE A 114 15.86 4.99 4.86
CA PHE A 114 17.04 5.57 5.49
C PHE A 114 16.86 7.09 5.39
N ASP A 115 16.58 7.73 6.53
CA ASP A 115 16.07 9.11 6.58
C ASP A 115 14.76 9.24 5.77
N GLU A 116 14.75 10.02 4.67
CA GLU A 116 13.56 10.28 3.85
C GLU A 116 13.48 9.43 2.56
N ALA A 117 14.51 8.62 2.28
CA ALA A 117 14.59 7.84 1.05
C ALA A 117 14.17 6.37 1.27
N GLY A 118 13.09 5.96 0.60
CA GLY A 118 12.61 4.58 0.56
C GLY A 118 13.30 3.74 -0.52
N THR A 119 13.64 2.50 -0.18
CA THR A 119 14.16 1.48 -1.09
C THR A 119 13.45 0.15 -0.83
N PRO A 120 13.05 -0.61 -1.86
CA PRO A 120 12.39 -1.88 -1.63
C PRO A 120 13.36 -2.90 -1.03
N ALA A 121 12.90 -3.66 -0.05
CA ALA A 121 13.60 -4.84 0.44
C ALA A 121 13.31 -6.04 -0.47
N THR A 122 14.30 -6.92 -0.60
CA THR A 122 14.25 -8.10 -1.48
C THR A 122 14.67 -9.34 -0.71
N SER A 123 14.13 -10.49 -1.09
CA SER A 123 14.52 -11.82 -0.58
C SER A 123 14.87 -12.74 -1.74
N ASP A 124 15.87 -13.60 -1.53
CA ASP A 124 16.24 -14.65 -2.50
C ASP A 124 15.24 -15.83 -2.49
N ASP A 125 14.53 -16.04 -1.37
CA ASP A 125 13.54 -17.12 -1.19
C ASP A 125 12.26 -16.57 -0.52
N PRO A 126 11.44 -15.79 -1.25
CA PRO A 126 10.25 -15.17 -0.67
C PRO A 126 9.18 -16.19 -0.35
N VAL A 127 8.58 -16.09 0.85
CA VAL A 127 7.39 -16.86 1.21
C VAL A 127 6.17 -16.16 0.62
N VAL A 128 5.52 -16.80 -0.35
CA VAL A 128 4.31 -16.26 -1.01
C VAL A 128 3.02 -16.82 -0.41
N GLU A 129 3.11 -17.94 0.29
CA GLU A 129 2.02 -18.68 0.91
C GLU A 129 2.55 -19.34 2.18
N ALA A 130 1.82 -19.22 3.29
CA ALA A 130 2.22 -19.74 4.60
C ALA A 130 1.11 -20.61 5.22
N GLU A 131 1.47 -21.82 5.66
CA GLU A 131 0.61 -22.64 6.52
C GLU A 131 0.72 -22.18 7.98
N ALA A 132 -0.05 -22.76 8.90
CA ALA A 132 0.08 -22.45 10.32
C ALA A 132 1.50 -22.75 10.84
N GLY A 133 2.06 -21.83 11.63
CA GLY A 133 3.42 -21.88 12.16
C GLY A 133 4.20 -20.60 11.91
N THR A 134 5.50 -20.65 12.21
CA THR A 134 6.43 -19.53 12.04
C THR A 134 7.21 -19.68 10.74
N HIS A 135 7.23 -18.61 9.93
CA HIS A 135 7.98 -18.54 8.68
C HIS A 135 8.88 -17.31 8.70
N THR A 136 10.09 -17.46 8.18
CA THR A 136 11.11 -16.41 8.20
C THR A 136 11.60 -16.14 6.79
N MET A 137 11.81 -14.88 6.47
CA MET A 137 12.39 -14.42 5.22
C MET A 137 13.59 -13.55 5.53
N ASP A 138 14.75 -13.92 4.97
CA ASP A 138 15.92 -13.06 4.98
C ASP A 138 15.72 -11.97 3.93
N MET A 139 15.76 -10.71 4.39
CA MET A 139 15.48 -9.53 3.61
C MET A 139 16.73 -8.66 3.49
N ARG A 140 16.90 -8.03 2.34
CA ARG A 140 17.99 -7.07 2.07
C ARG A 140 17.46 -5.84 1.36
N CYS A 141 17.96 -4.68 1.75
CA CYS A 141 17.79 -3.42 1.04
C CYS A 141 19.12 -2.68 0.84
N GLU A 142 19.19 -1.85 -0.20
CA GLU A 142 20.34 -0.98 -0.46
C GLU A 142 20.34 0.16 0.56
N ALA A 143 21.44 0.32 1.29
CA ALA A 143 21.58 1.29 2.36
C ALA A 143 22.68 2.31 2.04
N PRO A 144 22.47 3.61 2.34
CA PRO A 144 23.58 4.56 2.37
C PRO A 144 24.67 4.11 3.35
N GLN A 145 25.95 4.24 2.97
CA GLN A 145 27.08 3.86 3.84
C GLN A 145 27.14 4.63 5.18
N SER A 146 26.44 5.76 5.26
CA SER A 146 26.31 6.59 6.46
C SER A 146 25.03 6.35 7.25
N ALA A 147 24.19 5.40 6.83
CA ALA A 147 22.97 5.06 7.53
C ALA A 147 23.28 4.56 8.94
N GLN A 148 22.53 5.08 9.91
CA GLN A 148 22.65 4.70 11.32
C GLN A 148 21.34 4.14 11.88
N ASN A 149 20.24 4.46 11.22
CA ASN A 149 18.91 3.97 11.56
C ASN A 149 18.26 3.45 10.29
N LEU A 150 17.36 2.50 10.48
CA LEU A 150 16.52 1.94 9.45
C LEU A 150 15.07 2.04 9.95
N THR A 151 14.17 2.39 9.04
CA THR A 151 12.74 2.18 9.23
C THR A 151 12.28 1.16 8.20
N VAL A 152 11.63 0.09 8.65
CA VAL A 152 11.04 -0.94 7.79
C VAL A 152 9.53 -0.75 7.80
N VAL A 153 8.93 -0.56 6.63
CA VAL A 153 7.48 -0.57 6.44
C VAL A 153 7.10 -1.85 5.72
N MET A 154 6.23 -2.65 6.33
CA MET A 154 5.63 -3.82 5.71
C MET A 154 4.17 -3.52 5.40
N THR A 155 3.74 -3.88 4.20
CA THR A 155 2.34 -3.86 3.81
C THR A 155 1.95 -5.22 3.25
N ASN A 156 0.86 -5.81 3.74
CA ASN A 156 0.28 -7.02 3.17
C ASN A 156 -1.25 -6.91 3.12
N ALA A 157 -1.79 -6.80 1.90
CA ALA A 157 -3.20 -6.48 1.68
C ALA A 157 -3.61 -5.18 2.38
N GLU A 158 -4.37 -5.26 3.48
CA GLU A 158 -4.82 -4.12 4.29
C GLU A 158 -3.97 -3.91 5.55
N ASP A 159 -3.09 -4.86 5.88
CA ASP A 159 -2.18 -4.75 7.01
C ASP A 159 -1.01 -3.83 6.66
N GLU A 160 -0.67 -2.95 7.59
CA GLU A 160 0.51 -2.10 7.51
C GLU A 160 1.17 -2.01 8.89
N ALA A 161 2.48 -2.24 8.95
CA ALA A 161 3.27 -2.10 10.15
C ALA A 161 4.59 -1.39 9.85
N THR A 162 5.04 -0.57 10.80
CA THR A 162 6.30 0.16 10.70
C THR A 162 7.18 -0.16 11.90
N TRP A 163 8.40 -0.61 11.65
CA TRP A 163 9.45 -0.78 12.67
C TRP A 163 10.57 0.22 12.44
N THR A 164 11.16 0.75 13.51
CA THR A 164 12.33 1.62 13.42
C THR A 164 13.36 1.26 14.47
N GLY A 165 14.62 1.50 14.17
CA GLY A 165 15.70 1.28 15.11
C GLY A 165 17.09 1.51 14.52
N PRO A 166 18.14 1.36 15.35
CA PRO A 166 19.51 1.49 14.90
C PRO A 166 19.91 0.31 13.98
N LEU A 167 20.86 0.57 13.08
CA LEU A 167 21.62 -0.47 12.38
C LEU A 167 22.80 -0.89 13.25
N GLU A 168 22.90 -2.18 13.57
CA GLU A 168 24.04 -2.76 14.32
C GLU A 168 25.25 -3.09 13.44
#